data_AF-A0A0Q5SKJ7-F1
#
_entry.id   AF-A0A0Q5SKJ7-F1
#
_cell.length_a   1.000
_cell.length_b   1.000
_cell.length_c   1.000
_cell.angle_alpha   90.00
_cell.angle_beta   90.00
_cell.angle_gamma   90.00
#
_symmetry.space_group_name_H-M   'P 1'
#
loop_
_entity.id
_entity.type
_entity.pdbx_description
1 polymer ?
#
loop_
_entity_poly.entity_id
_entity_poly.type
_entity_poly.pdbx_seq_one_letter_code
_entity_poly.pdbx_strand_id
1 'polypeptide(L)'
;MTNETAGPYRVLSRRLDGDVERLRAEAPDGRRVVLRRRGSRPAVAPPVAEAVAFAQADHPHVARLVDVFTGPTGELVLAFDDVGGDPLPSWLAARGRPETGEVVTLVVPVLGAVQHLARRGVALSALGVDDVEIDGRGAPVIVGLSGASAAGPDAESASLPVAAEFARSMVGRATRPGVGGAAPSLDPTTFESLVESVFDLGEAVPLSSVDAPDGDLPAGHDVETVPPDEPAASAWWALLPESEVVDRIVAWLPGLRVQNVVAGFRRVRPRYRALGAGAVLVGAAALVLGTTATGGTGPGEAVSGDAVAAGTPAAEVVATAVPATPDDRSVTDEPVVTDSPRDEASTAAPRVPGRSRTTGDPDEVAVLGDDAGAAAAVLLRARLECLREATPACLAAVDQAGSPIALRDATVLDDPSLAGERTFSVELTGESSATGGAVLLAARGPDGKPASVLVMRTEAGWRLRDVFVGG
;
A
#
# COMPACT_ATOMS: atom_id res chain seq x y z
N MET A 1 -11.41 -25.25 8.36
CA MET A 1 -10.60 -24.02 8.38
C MET A 1 -11.54 -22.87 8.05
N THR A 2 -11.61 -21.83 8.88
CA THR A 2 -12.30 -20.58 8.52
C THR A 2 -11.51 -19.91 7.40
N ASN A 3 -12.18 -19.44 6.35
CA ASN A 3 -11.51 -18.71 5.25
C ASN A 3 -11.37 -17.23 5.64
N GLU A 4 -10.61 -17.00 6.70
CA GLU A 4 -10.52 -15.71 7.37
C GLU A 4 -9.43 -14.82 6.74
N THR A 5 -9.73 -13.53 6.63
CA THR A 5 -8.88 -12.54 5.95
C THR A 5 -8.65 -11.31 6.81
N ALA A 6 -7.49 -10.69 6.65
CA ALA A 6 -7.15 -9.39 7.22
C ALA A 6 -6.59 -8.51 6.09
N GLY A 7 -7.34 -7.51 5.64
CA GLY A 7 -7.03 -6.81 4.40
C GLY A 7 -6.98 -7.80 3.21
N PRO A 8 -5.99 -7.72 2.31
CA PRO A 8 -5.84 -8.66 1.20
C PRO A 8 -5.25 -10.02 1.61
N TYR A 9 -4.88 -10.23 2.87
CA TYR A 9 -4.14 -11.41 3.34
C TYR A 9 -5.06 -12.49 3.90
N ARG A 10 -4.84 -13.76 3.53
CA ARG A 10 -5.53 -14.93 4.12
C ARG A 10 -4.82 -15.36 5.40
N VAL A 11 -5.52 -15.32 6.53
CA VAL A 11 -4.97 -15.73 7.83
C VAL A 11 -4.81 -17.26 7.89
N LEU A 12 -3.67 -17.72 8.37
CA LEU A 12 -3.31 -19.14 8.50
C LEU A 12 -3.34 -19.60 9.95
N SER A 13 -2.76 -18.79 10.85
CA SER A 13 -2.76 -19.01 12.29
C SER A 13 -2.69 -17.68 13.05
N ARG A 14 -3.15 -17.69 14.31
CA ARG A 14 -3.11 -16.55 15.23
C ARG A 14 -2.30 -16.89 16.48
N ARG A 15 -1.65 -15.88 17.04
CA ARG A 15 -0.97 -15.91 18.34
C ARG A 15 -1.17 -14.55 19.01
N LEU A 16 -1.35 -14.53 20.33
CA LEU A 16 -1.40 -13.31 21.13
C LEU A 16 -0.14 -13.25 21.98
N ASP A 17 0.73 -12.30 21.68
CA ASP A 17 2.00 -12.08 22.35
C ASP A 17 1.90 -10.73 23.09
N GLY A 18 1.51 -10.78 24.36
CA GLY A 18 1.25 -9.60 25.18
C GLY A 18 -0.01 -8.84 24.73
N ASP A 19 0.16 -7.58 24.31
CA ASP A 19 -0.90 -6.75 23.72
C ASP A 19 -0.89 -6.78 22.17
N VAL A 20 0.06 -7.48 21.55
CA VAL A 20 0.19 -7.63 20.10
C VAL A 20 -0.43 -8.96 19.66
N GLU A 21 -1.40 -8.91 18.75
CA GLU A 21 -1.84 -10.10 18.03
C GLU A 21 -0.98 -10.28 16.77
N ARG A 22 -0.35 -11.44 16.67
CA ARG A 22 0.46 -11.88 15.54
C ARG A 22 -0.34 -12.86 14.68
N LEU A 23 -0.48 -12.55 13.40
CA LEU A 23 -1.15 -13.39 12.40
C LEU A 23 -0.10 -13.89 11.40
N ARG A 24 0.12 -15.20 11.29
CA ARG A 24 0.81 -15.75 10.10
C ARG A 24 -0.22 -15.82 8.98
N ALA A 25 0.09 -15.24 7.83
CA ALA A 25 -0.85 -15.07 6.73
C ALA A 25 -0.20 -15.31 5.35
N GLU A 26 -1.04 -15.38 4.32
CA GLU A 26 -0.67 -15.56 2.92
C GLU A 26 -1.15 -14.36 2.10
N ALA A 27 -0.24 -13.75 1.34
CA ALA A 27 -0.53 -12.67 0.42
C ALA A 27 -1.20 -13.19 -0.88
N PRO A 28 -1.86 -12.32 -1.68
CA PRO A 28 -2.49 -12.72 -2.95
C PRO A 28 -1.53 -13.34 -3.98
N ASP A 29 -0.23 -13.09 -3.85
CA ASP A 29 0.84 -13.67 -4.67
C ASP A 29 1.38 -15.02 -4.13
N GLY A 30 0.84 -15.51 -3.01
CA GLY A 30 1.25 -16.75 -2.35
C GLY A 30 2.36 -16.60 -1.31
N ARG A 31 2.99 -15.42 -1.16
CA ARG A 31 4.05 -15.21 -0.14
C ARG A 31 3.52 -15.33 1.28
N ARG A 32 4.36 -15.85 2.19
CA ARG A 32 4.13 -15.83 3.64
C ARG A 32 4.45 -14.45 4.20
N VAL A 33 3.57 -13.94 5.06
CA VAL A 33 3.75 -12.67 5.77
C VAL A 33 3.33 -12.83 7.24
N VAL A 34 3.89 -11.98 8.10
CA VAL A 34 3.47 -11.82 9.49
C VAL A 34 2.75 -10.48 9.64
N LEU A 35 1.48 -10.51 10.03
CA LEU A 35 0.73 -9.30 10.37
C LEU A 35 0.82 -9.09 11.89
N ARG A 36 1.25 -7.90 12.34
CA ARG A 36 1.18 -7.46 13.74
C ARG A 36 0.10 -6.39 13.86
N ARG A 37 -0.81 -6.54 14.84
CA ARG A 37 -1.75 -5.50 15.27
C ARG A 37 -1.74 -5.41 16.80
N ARG A 38 -1.67 -4.21 17.38
CA ARG A 38 -1.92 -4.03 18.82
C ARG A 38 -3.43 -4.08 19.08
N GLY A 39 -3.82 -4.71 20.19
CA GLY A 39 -5.22 -4.85 20.58
C GLY A 39 -5.91 -3.51 20.85
N SER A 40 -7.24 -3.49 20.75
CA SER A 40 -8.10 -2.30 20.65
C SER A 40 -8.20 -1.38 21.88
N ARG A 41 -7.13 -1.23 22.68
CA ARG A 41 -6.99 -0.06 23.56
C ARG A 41 -6.72 1.17 22.69
N PRO A 42 -7.32 2.33 22.99
CA PRO A 42 -6.93 3.57 22.34
C PRO A 42 -5.50 3.93 22.75
N ALA A 43 -4.53 3.64 21.88
CA ALA A 43 -3.21 4.23 21.96
C ALA A 43 -3.34 5.74 21.75
N VAL A 44 -2.64 6.55 22.55
CA VAL A 44 -2.78 8.02 22.57
C VAL A 44 -2.42 8.66 21.22
N ALA A 45 -1.66 7.94 20.38
CA ALA A 45 -1.60 8.13 18.94
C ALA A 45 -1.54 6.74 18.26
N PRO A 46 -2.00 6.59 17.00
CA PRO A 46 -1.77 5.37 16.23
C PRO A 46 -0.26 5.13 16.01
N PRO A 47 0.21 3.87 15.86
CA PRO A 47 1.63 3.52 15.75
C PRO A 47 2.25 3.84 14.36
N VAL A 48 1.92 5.01 13.81
CA VAL A 48 2.44 5.54 12.55
C VAL A 48 3.96 5.75 12.62
N ALA A 49 4.51 6.16 13.76
CA ALA A 49 5.95 6.30 13.95
C ALA A 49 6.70 4.95 13.86
N GLU A 50 6.13 3.86 14.41
CA GLU A 50 6.67 2.49 14.25
C GLU A 50 6.59 2.05 12.79
N ALA A 51 5.47 2.32 12.09
CA ALA A 51 5.32 2.02 10.67
C ALA A 51 6.34 2.76 9.78
N VAL A 52 6.54 4.07 10.01
CA VAL A 52 7.52 4.89 9.25
C VAL A 52 8.95 4.45 9.55
N ALA A 53 9.27 4.16 10.81
CA ALA A 53 10.60 3.66 11.19
C ALA A 53 10.95 2.34 10.49
N PHE A 54 10.02 1.38 10.47
CA PHE A 54 10.19 0.13 9.72
C PHE A 54 10.25 0.35 8.20
N ALA A 55 9.48 1.28 7.64
CA ALA A 55 9.52 1.60 6.20
C ALA A 55 10.86 2.25 5.75
N GLN A 56 11.63 2.82 6.69
CA GLN A 56 12.94 3.43 6.44
C GLN A 56 14.11 2.49 6.78
N ALA A 57 13.84 1.35 7.44
CA ALA A 57 14.85 0.43 7.94
C ALA A 57 15.21 -0.67 6.92
N ASP A 58 16.39 -0.55 6.33
CA ASP A 58 17.01 -1.58 5.50
C ASP A 58 18.19 -2.23 6.25
N HIS A 59 17.93 -3.27 7.04
CA HIS A 59 18.93 -3.93 7.91
C HIS A 59 18.60 -5.41 8.10
N PRO A 60 19.58 -6.35 8.06
CA PRO A 60 19.31 -7.78 8.22
C PRO A 60 18.70 -8.18 9.57
N HIS A 61 18.84 -7.32 10.59
CA HIS A 61 18.30 -7.53 11.95
C HIS A 61 17.11 -6.62 12.29
N VAL A 62 16.41 -6.07 11.28
CA VAL A 62 15.13 -5.36 11.43
C VAL A 62 14.11 -5.98 10.46
N ALA A 63 12.89 -6.24 10.92
CA ALA A 63 11.86 -6.87 10.11
C ALA A 63 11.43 -5.98 8.94
N ARG A 64 11.53 -6.50 7.71
CA ARG A 64 11.16 -5.74 6.51
C ARG A 64 9.64 -5.60 6.40
N LEU A 65 9.17 -4.36 6.44
CA LEU A 65 7.77 -4.01 6.22
C LEU A 65 7.40 -4.20 4.74
N VAL A 66 6.30 -4.91 4.51
CA VAL A 66 5.73 -5.22 3.19
C VAL A 66 4.54 -4.32 2.90
N ASP A 67 3.70 -4.07 3.91
CA ASP A 67 2.48 -3.28 3.75
C ASP A 67 1.97 -2.73 5.09
N VAL A 68 1.08 -1.73 5.02
CA VAL A 68 0.42 -1.09 6.16
C VAL A 68 -1.03 -0.83 5.79
N PHE A 69 -1.97 -1.27 6.62
CA PHE A 69 -3.39 -1.08 6.38
C PHE A 69 -4.20 -0.93 7.67
N THR A 70 -5.36 -0.30 7.57
CA THR A 70 -6.32 -0.23 8.68
C THR A 70 -7.21 -1.48 8.72
N GLY A 71 -7.27 -2.15 9.88
CA GLY A 71 -8.14 -3.29 10.15
C GLY A 71 -9.61 -2.92 10.37
N PRO A 72 -10.52 -3.92 10.49
CA PRO A 72 -11.96 -3.69 10.54
C PRO A 72 -12.45 -3.01 11.83
N THR A 73 -11.61 -2.89 12.86
CA THR A 73 -11.94 -2.16 14.09
C THR A 73 -11.22 -0.80 14.19
N GLY A 74 -10.62 -0.33 13.09
CA GLY A 74 -9.83 0.91 13.05
C GLY A 74 -8.38 0.72 13.53
N GLU A 75 -7.95 -0.51 13.81
CA GLU A 75 -6.60 -0.79 14.29
C GLU A 75 -5.57 -0.73 13.16
N LEU A 76 -4.37 -0.18 13.41
CA LEU A 76 -3.29 -0.22 12.41
C LEU A 76 -2.68 -1.62 12.38
N VAL A 77 -2.63 -2.23 11.19
CA VAL A 77 -2.03 -3.54 10.94
C VAL A 77 -0.77 -3.36 10.11
N LEU A 78 0.35 -3.87 10.62
CA LEU A 78 1.65 -3.85 9.95
C LEU A 78 1.93 -5.24 9.39
N ALA A 79 2.16 -5.36 8.08
CA ALA A 79 2.51 -6.61 7.43
C ALA A 79 4.01 -6.66 7.14
N PHE A 80 4.70 -7.68 7.64
CA PHE A 80 6.12 -7.93 7.47
C PHE A 80 6.33 -9.21 6.64
N ASP A 81 7.52 -9.38 6.05
CA ASP A 81 7.94 -10.70 5.58
C ASP A 81 7.94 -11.69 6.76
N ASP A 82 7.56 -12.95 6.52
CA ASP A 82 7.67 -13.98 7.56
C ASP A 82 9.13 -14.41 7.73
N VAL A 83 9.76 -13.94 8.81
CA VAL A 83 11.13 -14.32 9.22
C VAL A 83 11.25 -15.82 9.58
N GLY A 84 10.14 -16.56 9.60
CA GLY A 84 10.10 -18.00 9.90
C GLY A 84 10.40 -18.33 11.37
N GLY A 85 10.54 -17.30 12.20
CA GLY A 85 11.16 -17.36 13.52
C GLY A 85 10.22 -17.52 14.71
N ASP A 86 10.84 -17.70 15.87
CA ASP A 86 10.20 -17.74 17.18
C ASP A 86 10.44 -16.45 17.97
N PRO A 87 9.46 -15.95 18.74
CA PRO A 87 9.69 -14.85 19.68
C PRO A 87 10.79 -15.19 20.69
N LEU A 88 11.71 -14.26 20.93
CA LEU A 88 12.78 -14.41 21.92
C LEU A 88 12.29 -14.81 23.32
N PRO A 89 11.10 -14.39 23.82
CA PRO A 89 10.54 -14.93 25.06
C PRO A 89 10.28 -16.45 25.03
N SER A 90 9.90 -17.00 23.87
CA SER A 90 9.67 -18.44 23.66
C SER A 90 11.01 -19.21 23.65
N TRP A 91 12.00 -18.69 22.91
CA TRP A 91 13.35 -19.26 22.91
C TRP A 91 13.98 -19.23 24.30
N LEU A 92 13.88 -18.11 25.02
CA LEU A 92 14.35 -17.98 26.41
C LEU A 92 13.62 -18.94 27.36
N ALA A 93 12.31 -19.15 27.21
CA ALA A 93 11.55 -20.07 28.05
C ALA A 93 11.97 -21.54 27.83
N ALA A 94 12.29 -21.92 26.59
CA ALA A 94 12.71 -23.29 26.24
C ALA A 94 14.20 -23.55 26.53
N ARG A 95 15.09 -22.61 26.17
CA ARG A 95 16.52 -22.63 26.54
C ARG A 95 16.73 -22.51 28.05
N GLY A 96 15.77 -21.90 28.74
CA GLY A 96 15.77 -21.61 30.18
C GLY A 96 16.72 -20.47 30.54
N ARG A 97 18.02 -20.66 30.31
CA ARG A 97 19.04 -19.67 30.59
C ARG A 97 20.14 -19.69 29.52
N PRO A 98 20.39 -18.55 28.83
CA PRO A 98 21.45 -18.46 27.85
C PRO A 98 22.83 -18.47 28.50
N GLU A 99 23.79 -18.98 27.73
CA GLU A 99 25.22 -18.85 27.99
C GLU A 99 25.73 -17.48 27.51
N THR A 100 26.91 -17.08 27.98
CA THR A 100 27.44 -15.74 27.69
C THR A 100 27.64 -15.51 26.19
N GLY A 101 28.15 -16.51 25.46
CA GLY A 101 28.35 -16.42 24.01
C GLY A 101 27.05 -16.34 23.21
N GLU A 102 25.96 -16.95 23.69
CA GLU A 102 24.62 -16.76 23.08
C GLU A 102 24.11 -15.33 23.34
N VAL A 103 24.40 -14.74 24.50
CA VAL A 103 24.08 -13.33 24.76
C VAL A 103 24.86 -12.38 23.84
N VAL A 104 26.13 -12.68 23.50
CA VAL A 104 26.88 -11.89 22.50
C VAL A 104 26.18 -11.98 21.13
N THR A 105 25.86 -13.20 20.67
CA THR A 105 25.13 -13.45 19.41
C THR A 105 23.74 -12.80 19.37
N LEU A 106 23.05 -12.70 20.51
CA LEU A 106 21.76 -12.02 20.64
C LEU A 106 21.87 -10.50 20.65
N VAL A 107 22.81 -9.95 21.42
CA VAL A 107 22.84 -8.52 21.75
C VAL A 107 23.54 -7.71 20.66
N VAL A 108 24.71 -8.15 20.15
CA VAL A 108 25.49 -7.34 19.19
C VAL A 108 24.70 -6.98 17.92
N PRO A 109 23.96 -7.90 17.25
CA PRO A 109 23.22 -7.55 16.04
C PRO A 109 22.00 -6.66 16.33
N VAL A 110 21.41 -6.77 17.52
CA VAL A 110 20.33 -5.89 18.00
C VAL A 110 20.86 -4.48 18.29
N LEU A 111 22.06 -4.35 18.90
CA LEU A 111 22.70 -3.04 19.08
C LEU A 111 22.98 -2.35 17.75
N GLY A 112 23.48 -3.10 16.75
CA GLY A 112 23.67 -2.59 15.38
C GLY A 112 22.36 -2.16 14.72
N ALA A 113 21.28 -2.94 14.88
CA ALA A 113 19.96 -2.59 14.39
C ALA A 113 19.39 -1.30 15.02
N VAL A 114 19.53 -1.14 16.34
CA VAL A 114 19.12 0.09 17.04
C VAL A 114 19.95 1.29 16.57
N GLN A 115 21.27 1.15 16.40
CA GLN A 115 22.09 2.24 15.88
C GLN A 115 21.70 2.60 14.44
N HIS A 116 21.39 1.62 13.59
CA HIS A 116 20.97 1.84 12.21
C HIS A 116 19.63 2.59 12.07
N LEU A 117 18.70 2.35 13.00
CA LEU A 117 17.44 3.10 13.15
C LEU A 117 17.72 4.53 13.66
N ALA A 118 18.58 4.65 14.67
CA ALA A 118 18.95 5.94 15.24
C ALA A 118 19.66 6.86 14.23
N ARG A 119 20.53 6.33 13.37
CA ARG A 119 21.16 7.07 12.26
C ARG A 119 20.18 7.54 11.18
N ARG A 120 18.94 7.06 11.19
CA ARG A 120 17.81 7.54 10.35
C ARG A 120 16.90 8.52 11.08
N GLY A 121 17.24 8.90 12.31
CA GLY A 121 16.47 9.82 13.13
C GLY A 121 15.35 9.18 13.94
N VAL A 122 15.32 7.85 14.07
CA VAL A 122 14.35 7.12 14.90
C VAL A 122 14.91 6.94 16.31
N ALA A 123 14.31 7.61 17.30
CA ALA A 123 14.58 7.34 18.71
C ALA A 123 13.66 6.25 19.25
N LEU A 124 14.22 5.26 19.93
CA LEU A 124 13.46 4.27 20.71
C LEU A 124 13.36 4.74 22.17
N SER A 125 12.18 4.58 22.78
CA SER A 125 11.99 4.82 24.23
C SER A 125 11.83 3.54 25.06
N ALA A 126 11.63 2.39 24.40
CA ALA A 126 11.71 1.05 24.99
C ALA A 126 12.27 0.04 23.98
N LEU A 127 12.81 -1.07 24.48
CA LEU A 127 13.16 -2.26 23.70
C LEU A 127 13.06 -3.48 24.61
N GLY A 128 12.03 -4.30 24.41
CA GLY A 128 11.77 -5.52 25.18
C GLY A 128 12.36 -6.77 24.53
N VAL A 129 12.26 -7.91 25.22
CA VAL A 129 12.47 -9.23 24.57
C VAL A 129 11.33 -9.53 23.59
N ASP A 130 10.13 -9.01 23.85
CA ASP A 130 8.92 -9.17 23.02
C ASP A 130 8.97 -8.36 21.71
N ASP A 131 9.94 -7.46 21.56
CA ASP A 131 10.23 -6.73 20.32
C ASP A 131 11.18 -7.52 19.38
N VAL A 132 11.68 -8.71 19.78
CA VAL A 132 12.69 -9.49 19.05
C VAL A 132 12.21 -10.92 18.75
N GLU A 133 12.43 -11.38 17.51
CA GLU A 133 12.32 -12.79 17.10
C GLU A 133 13.69 -13.37 16.72
N ILE A 134 13.84 -14.69 16.83
CA ILE A 134 14.98 -15.43 16.30
C ILE A 134 14.53 -16.09 14.99
N ASP A 135 15.11 -15.67 13.87
CA ASP A 135 14.74 -16.13 12.54
C ASP A 135 15.09 -17.61 12.29
N GLY A 136 14.64 -18.16 11.16
CA GLY A 136 14.91 -19.55 10.77
C GLY A 136 16.39 -19.92 10.55
N ARG A 137 17.33 -18.99 10.73
CA ARG A 137 18.79 -19.18 10.66
C ARG A 137 19.47 -18.97 12.03
N GLY A 138 18.72 -18.67 13.08
CA GLY A 138 19.25 -18.36 14.41
C GLY A 138 19.67 -16.89 14.58
N ALA A 139 19.31 -15.99 13.66
CA ALA A 139 19.65 -14.57 13.77
C ALA A 139 18.55 -13.77 14.52
N PRO A 140 18.89 -12.90 15.48
CA PRO A 140 17.91 -12.02 16.12
C PRO A 140 17.45 -10.93 15.15
N VAL A 141 16.14 -10.68 15.09
CA VAL A 141 15.51 -9.66 14.24
C VAL A 141 14.54 -8.85 15.08
N ILE A 142 14.66 -7.51 15.05
CA ILE A 142 13.72 -6.60 15.69
C ILE A 142 12.41 -6.60 14.88
N VAL A 143 11.32 -7.09 15.50
CA VAL A 143 9.96 -7.16 14.93
C VAL A 143 9.00 -6.13 15.51
N GLY A 144 9.36 -5.46 16.60
CA GLY A 144 8.62 -4.34 17.20
C GLY A 144 9.51 -3.15 17.53
N LEU A 145 8.96 -1.94 17.45
CA LEU A 145 9.66 -0.71 17.84
C LEU A 145 8.84 0.04 18.89
N SER A 146 8.72 -0.57 20.07
CA SER A 146 7.91 -0.09 21.18
C SER A 146 8.32 1.33 21.62
N GLY A 147 7.44 2.29 21.37
CA GLY A 147 7.68 3.70 21.70
C GLY A 147 8.69 4.39 20.76
N ALA A 148 8.78 3.97 19.50
CA ALA A 148 9.53 4.68 18.47
C ALA A 148 8.98 6.10 18.21
N SER A 149 9.89 7.04 17.92
CA SER A 149 9.58 8.44 17.62
C SER A 149 10.60 9.05 16.65
N ALA A 150 10.21 10.07 15.91
CA ALA A 150 11.15 10.86 15.11
C ALA A 150 11.86 11.89 15.98
N ALA A 151 13.17 11.74 16.17
CA ALA A 151 14.03 12.63 16.93
C ALA A 151 15.17 13.26 16.09
N GLY A 152 15.37 12.83 14.84
CA GLY A 152 16.38 13.41 13.95
C GLY A 152 17.80 13.25 14.51
N PRO A 153 18.60 14.32 14.62
CA PRO A 153 20.01 14.21 15.03
C PRO A 153 20.21 13.65 16.44
N ASP A 154 19.25 13.84 17.36
CA ASP A 154 19.37 13.41 18.75
C ASP A 154 19.04 11.91 18.97
N ALA A 155 18.69 11.19 17.90
CA ALA A 155 18.18 9.83 17.98
C ALA A 155 19.20 8.77 18.47
N GLU A 156 20.50 8.92 18.18
CA GLU A 156 21.53 8.04 18.76
C GLU A 156 21.64 8.26 20.27
N SER A 157 21.72 9.52 20.72
CA SER A 157 21.76 9.91 22.13
C SER A 157 20.53 9.45 22.91
N ALA A 158 19.34 9.49 22.30
CA ALA A 158 18.09 9.04 22.90
C ALA A 158 17.98 7.50 22.99
N SER A 159 18.50 6.77 21.98
CA SER A 159 18.35 5.31 21.89
C SER A 159 19.45 4.54 22.63
N LEU A 160 20.65 5.11 22.81
CA LEU A 160 21.78 4.46 23.47
C LEU A 160 21.47 3.98 24.92
N PRO A 161 20.77 4.75 25.79
CA PRO A 161 20.36 4.26 27.10
C PRO A 161 19.44 3.03 27.03
N VAL A 162 18.53 2.99 26.05
CA VAL A 162 17.58 1.88 25.83
C VAL A 162 18.30 0.64 25.31
N ALA A 163 19.23 0.81 24.38
CA ALA A 163 20.10 -0.24 23.88
C ALA A 163 20.96 -0.86 25.00
N ALA A 164 21.53 -0.01 25.88
CA ALA A 164 22.26 -0.45 27.06
C ALA A 164 21.36 -1.14 28.10
N GLU A 165 20.10 -0.74 28.24
CA GLU A 165 19.12 -1.39 29.12
C GLU A 165 18.82 -2.81 28.65
N PHE A 166 18.56 -2.99 27.35
CA PHE A 166 18.37 -4.30 26.73
C PHE A 166 19.61 -5.19 26.92
N ALA A 167 20.81 -4.67 26.62
CA ALA A 167 22.06 -5.41 26.81
C ALA A 167 22.26 -5.84 28.27
N ARG A 168 22.11 -4.92 29.24
CA ARG A 168 22.19 -5.23 30.69
C ARG A 168 21.13 -6.25 31.12
N SER A 169 19.93 -6.20 30.55
CA SER A 169 18.84 -7.16 30.80
C SER A 169 19.21 -8.58 30.31
N MET A 170 19.82 -8.71 29.13
CA MET A 170 20.23 -10.01 28.58
C MET A 170 21.44 -10.59 29.30
N VAL A 171 22.46 -9.77 29.59
CA VAL A 171 23.61 -10.15 30.43
C VAL A 171 23.17 -10.57 31.84
N GLY A 172 22.17 -9.88 32.41
CA GLY A 172 21.54 -10.25 33.69
C GLY A 172 20.98 -11.68 33.70
N ARG A 173 20.43 -12.17 32.57
CA ARG A 173 19.96 -13.56 32.44
C ARG A 173 21.10 -14.58 32.40
N ALA A 174 22.24 -14.24 31.78
CA ALA A 174 23.40 -15.13 31.67
C ALA A 174 24.30 -15.17 32.93
N THR A 175 24.24 -14.17 33.83
CA THR A 175 25.05 -14.13 35.07
C THR A 175 24.44 -14.95 36.22
N ARG A 176 25.26 -15.55 37.11
CA ARG A 176 24.76 -16.36 38.25
C ARG A 176 24.54 -15.47 39.49
N PRO A 177 23.32 -15.34 40.03
CA PRO A 177 23.12 -14.74 41.34
C PRO A 177 23.92 -15.50 42.40
N GLY A 178 24.72 -14.79 43.20
CA GLY A 178 25.41 -15.35 44.37
C GLY A 178 26.80 -15.97 44.15
N VAL A 179 27.35 -15.98 42.93
CA VAL A 179 28.80 -16.21 42.75
C VAL A 179 29.49 -14.86 42.86
N GLY A 180 30.41 -14.69 43.82
CA GLY A 180 30.90 -13.40 44.32
C GLY A 180 31.83 -12.58 43.39
N GLY A 181 31.68 -12.68 42.07
CA GLY A 181 32.23 -11.69 41.14
C GLY A 181 31.32 -10.47 41.03
N ALA A 182 31.87 -9.33 40.64
CA ALA A 182 31.04 -8.22 40.17
C ALA A 182 30.31 -8.64 38.88
N ALA A 183 29.11 -8.11 38.66
CA ALA A 183 28.49 -8.21 37.34
C ALA A 183 29.37 -7.47 36.32
N PRO A 184 29.55 -8.00 35.09
CA PRO A 184 30.36 -7.33 34.08
C PRO A 184 29.76 -5.96 33.75
N SER A 185 30.61 -4.95 33.78
CA SER A 185 30.24 -3.56 33.48
C SER A 185 30.17 -3.36 31.96
N LEU A 186 29.01 -2.99 31.44
CA LEU A 186 28.89 -2.49 30.08
C LEU A 186 29.12 -0.97 30.07
N ASP A 187 29.88 -0.46 29.10
CA ASP A 187 30.09 0.98 28.88
C ASP A 187 29.03 1.55 27.91
N PRO A 188 28.12 2.43 28.37
CA PRO A 188 27.10 3.06 27.53
C PRO A 188 27.53 4.47 27.04
N THR A 189 28.82 4.80 26.99
CA THR A 189 29.28 6.10 26.45
C THR A 189 29.04 6.27 24.97
N THR A 190 29.19 5.19 24.19
CA THR A 190 28.85 5.14 22.75
C THR A 190 28.27 3.76 22.39
N PHE A 191 27.64 3.63 21.22
CA PHE A 191 27.23 2.32 20.69
C PHE A 191 28.43 1.40 20.42
N GLU A 192 29.59 1.96 20.04
CA GLU A 192 30.81 1.19 19.74
C GLU A 192 31.41 0.60 21.03
N SER A 193 31.58 1.43 22.06
CA SER A 193 32.01 1.03 23.41
C SER A 193 31.05 0.03 24.08
N LEU A 194 29.75 0.16 23.81
CA LEU A 194 28.73 -0.77 24.29
C LEU A 194 28.83 -2.14 23.58
N VAL A 195 29.11 -2.16 22.28
CA VAL A 195 29.34 -3.39 21.52
C VAL A 195 30.66 -4.05 21.93
N GLU A 196 31.74 -3.29 22.09
CA GLU A 196 33.03 -3.76 22.62
C GLU A 196 32.85 -4.41 24.01
N SER A 197 32.16 -3.72 24.92
CA SER A 197 31.83 -4.25 26.26
C SER A 197 30.99 -5.54 26.25
N VAL A 198 30.24 -5.80 25.16
CA VAL A 198 29.47 -7.05 25.00
C VAL A 198 30.36 -8.15 24.41
N PHE A 199 31.30 -7.84 23.51
CA PHE A 199 32.28 -8.81 23.04
C PHE A 199 33.26 -9.26 24.14
N ASP A 200 33.65 -8.37 25.06
CA ASP A 200 34.49 -8.67 26.23
C ASP A 200 33.88 -9.71 27.19
N LEU A 201 32.59 -10.04 27.04
CA LEU A 201 31.92 -11.08 27.81
C LEU A 201 32.34 -12.50 27.39
N GLY A 202 32.77 -12.69 26.14
CA GLY A 202 33.22 -13.98 25.62
C GLY A 202 33.00 -14.19 24.12
N GLU A 203 33.47 -15.31 23.60
CA GLU A 203 33.30 -15.71 22.19
C GLU A 203 31.81 -15.94 21.85
N ALA A 204 31.38 -15.46 20.68
CA ALA A 204 30.00 -15.59 20.22
C ALA A 204 29.66 -17.04 19.85
N VAL A 205 28.54 -17.55 20.37
CA VAL A 205 28.10 -18.94 20.18
C VAL A 205 26.77 -18.96 19.40
N PRO A 206 26.59 -19.84 18.39
CA PRO A 206 25.33 -19.95 17.65
C PRO A 206 24.14 -20.23 18.57
N LEU A 207 22.99 -19.62 18.27
CA LEU A 207 21.76 -19.89 19.02
C LEU A 207 21.22 -21.25 18.64
N SER A 208 21.23 -22.18 19.60
CA SER A 208 20.70 -23.53 19.38
C SER A 208 19.19 -23.44 19.13
N SER A 209 18.73 -23.99 18.00
CA SER A 209 17.31 -24.18 17.74
C SER A 209 16.77 -25.30 18.64
N VAL A 210 15.60 -25.07 19.24
CA VAL A 210 14.97 -26.03 20.16
C VAL A 210 14.42 -27.25 19.41
N ASP A 211 14.04 -27.07 18.15
CA ASP A 211 13.57 -28.12 17.23
C ASP A 211 14.67 -28.60 16.26
N ALA A 212 15.87 -28.83 16.77
CA ALA A 212 16.76 -29.82 16.16
C ALA A 212 16.33 -31.21 16.67
N PRO A 213 15.64 -32.05 15.86
CA PRO A 213 15.25 -33.38 16.31
C PRO A 213 16.51 -34.24 16.53
N ASP A 214 16.57 -34.95 17.65
CA ASP A 214 17.54 -36.04 17.91
C ASP A 214 17.27 -37.22 16.96
N GLY A 215 17.62 -37.04 15.69
CA GLY A 215 17.56 -38.06 14.65
C GLY A 215 18.90 -38.74 14.49
N ASP A 216 18.92 -40.07 14.68
CA ASP A 216 20.05 -40.93 14.30
C ASP A 216 20.41 -40.67 12.82
N LEU A 217 21.50 -39.94 12.58
CA LEU A 217 22.05 -39.79 11.24
C LEU A 217 22.71 -41.11 10.83
N PRO A 218 22.22 -41.82 9.79
CA PRO A 218 22.90 -43.02 9.30
C PRO A 218 24.26 -42.62 8.75
N ALA A 219 25.33 -43.16 9.34
CA ALA A 219 26.69 -42.81 8.96
C ALA A 219 26.99 -43.23 7.51
N GLY A 220 27.47 -42.28 6.70
CA GLY A 220 28.05 -42.56 5.39
C GLY A 220 27.32 -42.01 4.17
N HIS A 221 27.15 -40.69 4.09
CA HIS A 221 27.35 -39.97 2.84
C HIS A 221 28.42 -38.91 3.05
N ASP A 222 29.36 -38.82 2.10
CA ASP A 222 30.48 -37.88 2.18
C ASP A 222 29.95 -36.44 2.13
N VAL A 223 30.52 -35.58 2.98
CA VAL A 223 30.23 -34.14 2.93
C VAL A 223 30.94 -33.57 1.72
N GLU A 224 30.25 -33.57 0.58
CA GLU A 224 30.65 -32.80 -0.59
C GLU A 224 30.68 -31.33 -0.18
N THR A 225 31.89 -30.75 -0.13
CA THR A 225 32.10 -29.37 0.30
C THR A 225 31.57 -28.43 -0.76
N VAL A 226 30.29 -28.09 -0.66
CA VAL A 226 29.66 -27.03 -1.45
C VAL A 226 30.53 -25.77 -1.29
N PRO A 227 31.10 -25.21 -2.38
CA PRO A 227 31.83 -23.95 -2.31
C PRO A 227 30.89 -22.84 -1.83
N PRO A 228 31.39 -21.75 -1.22
CA PRO A 228 30.51 -20.68 -0.76
C PRO A 228 29.72 -20.12 -1.93
N ASP A 229 28.39 -20.26 -1.88
CA ASP A 229 27.48 -19.65 -2.85
C ASP A 229 27.72 -18.13 -2.88
N GLU A 230 28.07 -17.60 -4.05
CA GLU A 230 28.10 -16.17 -4.29
C GLU A 230 26.70 -15.59 -4.01
N PRO A 231 26.59 -14.35 -3.46
CA PRO A 231 25.31 -13.81 -3.04
C PRO A 231 24.33 -13.78 -4.20
N ALA A 232 23.23 -14.54 -4.07
CA ALA A 232 22.22 -14.72 -5.11
C ALA A 232 21.52 -13.39 -5.45
N ALA A 233 22.12 -12.65 -6.38
CA ALA A 233 21.63 -11.36 -6.85
C ALA A 233 20.19 -11.52 -7.39
N SER A 234 19.31 -10.61 -6.96
CA SER A 234 17.87 -10.71 -7.19
C SER A 234 17.52 -10.89 -8.67
N ALA A 235 16.72 -11.91 -8.97
CA ALA A 235 16.47 -12.47 -10.31
C ALA A 235 15.62 -11.59 -11.27
N TRP A 236 15.83 -10.28 -11.28
CA TRP A 236 15.28 -9.33 -12.25
C TRP A 236 16.36 -8.64 -13.10
N TRP A 237 17.63 -8.67 -12.70
CA TRP A 237 18.75 -8.13 -13.49
C TRP A 237 19.21 -9.04 -14.64
N ALA A 238 18.86 -10.34 -14.63
CA ALA A 238 19.29 -11.34 -15.61
C ALA A 238 18.65 -11.21 -17.02
N LEU A 239 18.13 -10.04 -17.38
CA LEU A 239 17.57 -9.71 -18.70
C LEU A 239 18.18 -8.44 -19.34
N LEU A 240 19.25 -7.88 -18.77
CA LEU A 240 20.00 -6.75 -19.33
C LEU A 240 21.44 -7.16 -19.66
N PRO A 241 21.88 -7.10 -20.93
CA PRO A 241 23.29 -7.22 -21.26
C PRO A 241 24.01 -5.88 -21.02
N GLU A 242 25.12 -5.91 -20.28
CA GLU A 242 25.91 -4.70 -20.02
C GLU A 242 26.59 -4.17 -21.29
N SER A 243 26.36 -2.90 -21.64
CA SER A 243 27.30 -2.02 -22.37
C SER A 243 26.72 -0.62 -22.61
N GLU A 244 27.59 0.39 -22.72
CA GLU A 244 27.27 1.82 -22.87
C GLU A 244 26.73 2.21 -24.27
N VAL A 245 25.81 1.43 -24.83
CA VAL A 245 25.39 1.52 -26.25
C VAL A 245 23.92 1.95 -26.44
N VAL A 246 23.09 1.86 -25.39
CA VAL A 246 21.63 2.07 -25.46
C VAL A 246 21.25 3.52 -25.81
N ASP A 247 22.03 4.50 -25.38
CA ASP A 247 21.85 5.95 -25.62
C ASP A 247 21.85 6.37 -27.10
N ARG A 248 22.06 5.44 -28.04
CA ARG A 248 22.04 5.70 -29.49
C ARG A 248 20.89 5.02 -30.26
N ILE A 249 20.06 4.19 -29.62
CA ILE A 249 19.12 3.31 -30.33
C ILE A 249 17.64 3.60 -30.04
N VAL A 250 17.26 4.06 -28.84
CA VAL A 250 15.85 4.29 -28.47
C VAL A 250 15.21 5.52 -29.17
N ALA A 251 15.97 6.24 -30.00
CA ALA A 251 15.46 7.28 -30.88
C ALA A 251 14.66 6.76 -32.10
N TRP A 252 14.37 5.44 -32.19
CA TRP A 252 13.79 4.82 -33.40
C TRP A 252 12.47 4.05 -33.18
N LEU A 253 11.38 4.73 -33.58
CA LEU A 253 10.01 4.29 -33.84
C LEU A 253 9.03 3.96 -32.67
N PRO A 254 7.74 4.32 -32.82
CA PRO A 254 6.71 4.10 -31.79
C PRO A 254 5.66 3.02 -32.12
N GLY A 255 5.06 2.47 -31.06
CA GLY A 255 3.62 2.18 -31.00
C GLY A 255 3.08 0.90 -31.65
N LEU A 256 2.60 -0.04 -30.82
CA LEU A 256 1.46 -0.90 -31.13
C LEU A 256 0.77 -1.39 -29.83
N ARG A 257 -0.56 -1.39 -29.79
CA ARG A 257 -1.38 -1.81 -28.63
C ARG A 257 -2.00 -3.19 -28.88
N VAL A 258 -1.70 -4.21 -28.08
CA VAL A 258 -2.40 -5.52 -28.13
C VAL A 258 -2.53 -6.17 -26.75
N GLN A 259 -3.65 -5.96 -26.03
CA GLN A 259 -4.11 -6.87 -24.95
C GLN A 259 -5.64 -7.01 -24.81
N ASN A 260 -6.45 -5.99 -25.16
CA ASN A 260 -7.91 -5.99 -24.91
C ASN A 260 -8.77 -7.03 -25.66
N VAL A 261 -8.17 -7.96 -26.42
CA VAL A 261 -8.90 -8.99 -27.18
C VAL A 261 -9.23 -10.24 -26.33
N VAL A 262 -8.44 -10.54 -25.31
CA VAL A 262 -8.54 -11.82 -24.56
C VAL A 262 -9.76 -11.88 -23.63
N ALA A 263 -10.23 -10.74 -23.11
CA ALA A 263 -11.34 -10.68 -22.16
C ALA A 263 -12.71 -11.03 -22.79
N GLY A 264 -12.94 -10.68 -24.06
CA GLY A 264 -14.25 -10.87 -24.71
C GLY A 264 -14.61 -12.34 -24.99
N PHE A 265 -13.61 -13.17 -25.32
CA PHE A 265 -13.86 -14.51 -25.88
C PHE A 265 -14.43 -15.51 -24.87
N ARG A 266 -14.31 -15.26 -23.55
CA ARG A 266 -14.78 -16.17 -22.50
C ARG A 266 -16.30 -16.12 -22.24
N ARG A 267 -17.04 -15.10 -22.72
CA ARG A 267 -18.49 -14.95 -22.49
C ARG A 267 -19.40 -15.61 -23.55
N VAL A 268 -18.85 -16.18 -24.63
CA VAL A 268 -19.67 -16.77 -25.71
C VAL A 268 -20.05 -18.23 -25.42
N ARG A 269 -21.37 -18.50 -25.37
CA ARG A 269 -21.96 -19.85 -25.19
C ARG A 269 -21.48 -20.81 -26.29
N PRO A 270 -21.19 -22.09 -25.97
CA PRO A 270 -20.41 -22.99 -26.83
C PRO A 270 -21.03 -23.23 -28.22
N ARG A 271 -22.37 -23.16 -28.34
CA ARG A 271 -23.14 -23.39 -29.58
C ARG A 271 -22.74 -22.46 -30.74
N TYR A 272 -22.21 -21.27 -30.45
CA TYR A 272 -21.87 -20.27 -31.47
C TYR A 272 -20.38 -20.26 -31.87
N ARG A 273 -19.53 -21.06 -31.22
CA ARG A 273 -18.08 -21.05 -31.47
C ARG A 273 -17.70 -21.53 -32.87
N ALA A 274 -18.46 -22.47 -33.44
CA ALA A 274 -18.26 -22.95 -34.82
C ALA A 274 -18.52 -21.87 -35.88
N LEU A 275 -19.56 -21.05 -35.69
CA LEU A 275 -19.88 -19.93 -36.59
C LEU A 275 -18.86 -18.80 -36.48
N GLY A 276 -18.39 -18.51 -35.25
CA GLY A 276 -17.33 -17.53 -35.03
C GLY A 276 -16.00 -17.90 -35.70
N ALA A 277 -15.62 -19.18 -35.68
CA ALA A 277 -14.41 -19.66 -36.36
C ALA A 277 -14.47 -19.47 -37.89
N GLY A 278 -15.64 -19.67 -38.51
CA GLY A 278 -15.85 -19.42 -39.94
C GLY A 278 -15.64 -17.96 -40.33
N ALA A 279 -16.20 -17.02 -39.56
CA ALA A 279 -16.06 -15.59 -39.81
C ALA A 279 -14.59 -15.12 -39.77
N VAL A 280 -13.78 -15.63 -38.83
CA VAL A 280 -12.36 -15.27 -38.72
C VAL A 280 -11.54 -15.79 -39.91
N LEU A 281 -11.81 -17.00 -40.39
CA LEU A 281 -11.13 -17.57 -41.57
C LEU A 281 -11.49 -16.83 -42.87
N VAL A 282 -12.76 -16.43 -43.04
CA VAL A 282 -13.17 -15.60 -44.20
C VAL A 282 -12.53 -14.21 -44.14
N GLY A 283 -12.46 -13.58 -42.96
CA GLY A 283 -11.77 -12.31 -42.78
C GLY A 283 -10.26 -12.37 -43.08
N ALA A 284 -9.59 -13.44 -42.63
CA ALA A 284 -8.17 -13.66 -42.90
C ALA A 284 -7.90 -13.89 -44.41
N ALA A 285 -8.75 -14.66 -45.10
CA ALA A 285 -8.63 -14.88 -46.54
C ALA A 285 -8.80 -13.58 -47.35
N ALA A 286 -9.73 -12.71 -46.94
CA ALA A 286 -9.93 -11.40 -47.58
C ALA A 286 -8.72 -10.46 -47.39
N LEU A 287 -8.06 -10.50 -46.23
CA LEU A 287 -6.93 -9.61 -45.91
C LEU A 287 -5.64 -9.97 -46.68
N VAL A 288 -5.45 -11.25 -47.02
CA VAL A 288 -4.23 -11.74 -47.71
C VAL A 288 -4.30 -11.54 -49.24
N LEU A 289 -5.47 -11.31 -49.81
CA LEU A 289 -5.69 -11.08 -51.26
C LEU A 289 -6.05 -9.62 -51.60
N GLY A 290 -6.01 -8.71 -50.62
CA GLY A 290 -6.63 -7.38 -50.70
C GLY A 290 -5.73 -6.19 -51.10
N THR A 291 -4.52 -6.40 -51.61
CA THR A 291 -3.53 -5.31 -51.82
C THR A 291 -3.16 -5.00 -53.28
N THR A 292 -4.00 -5.37 -54.27
CA THR A 292 -3.84 -4.93 -55.67
C THR A 292 -5.17 -4.61 -56.38
N ALA A 293 -5.68 -3.38 -56.23
CA ALA A 293 -6.58 -2.73 -57.21
C ALA A 293 -6.76 -1.21 -56.90
N THR A 294 -7.02 -0.40 -57.93
CA THR A 294 -7.20 1.06 -57.81
C THR A 294 -8.58 1.53 -58.28
N GLY A 295 -9.24 2.36 -57.47
CA GLY A 295 -10.20 3.40 -57.92
C GLY A 295 -11.63 2.96 -58.26
N GLY A 296 -12.59 3.89 -58.08
CA GLY A 296 -13.99 3.71 -58.49
C GLY A 296 -15.02 4.52 -57.70
N THR A 297 -15.50 5.61 -58.31
CA THR A 297 -16.79 6.32 -58.13
C THR A 297 -17.91 5.70 -57.26
N GLY A 298 -18.59 6.53 -56.44
CA GLY A 298 -19.98 6.30 -55.94
C GLY A 298 -21.06 6.74 -56.96
N PRO A 299 -22.30 7.17 -56.58
CA PRO A 299 -22.88 7.37 -55.23
C PRO A 299 -24.32 6.78 -55.06
N GLY A 300 -25.04 7.16 -53.97
CA GLY A 300 -26.49 6.91 -53.75
C GLY A 300 -26.83 5.59 -53.04
N GLU A 301 -28.04 5.35 -52.51
CA GLU A 301 -29.15 6.25 -52.10
C GLU A 301 -29.98 5.53 -50.99
N ALA A 302 -31.05 6.15 -50.47
CA ALA A 302 -31.85 5.70 -49.33
C ALA A 302 -32.72 4.44 -49.58
N VAL A 303 -33.29 3.87 -48.51
CA VAL A 303 -34.72 3.49 -48.40
C VAL A 303 -35.11 3.08 -46.96
N SER A 304 -36.35 3.37 -46.56
CA SER A 304 -36.96 3.05 -45.26
C SER A 304 -37.63 1.65 -45.23
N GLY A 305 -38.04 1.14 -44.06
CA GLY A 305 -38.86 -0.07 -43.97
C GLY A 305 -39.54 -0.30 -42.61
N ASP A 306 -40.86 -0.11 -42.56
CA ASP A 306 -41.73 -0.39 -41.40
C ASP A 306 -42.26 -1.84 -41.37
N ALA A 307 -42.43 -2.40 -40.16
CA ALA A 307 -43.48 -3.36 -39.78
C ALA A 307 -43.46 -3.52 -38.22
N VAL A 308 -44.46 -3.26 -37.36
CA VAL A 308 -45.95 -3.21 -37.37
C VAL A 308 -46.61 -4.47 -36.75
N ALA A 309 -47.27 -4.24 -35.59
CA ALA A 309 -48.32 -5.07 -34.92
C ALA A 309 -47.90 -6.48 -34.40
N ALA A 310 -48.57 -7.13 -33.43
CA ALA A 310 -49.71 -6.81 -32.53
C ALA A 310 -49.50 -7.53 -31.16
N GLY A 311 -50.25 -7.32 -30.07
CA GLY A 311 -51.40 -6.44 -29.81
C GLY A 311 -51.97 -6.61 -28.37
N THR A 312 -52.96 -5.79 -28.00
CA THR A 312 -53.65 -5.77 -26.68
C THR A 312 -54.83 -6.77 -26.59
N PRO A 313 -55.39 -7.07 -25.39
CA PRO A 313 -56.46 -6.28 -24.73
C PRO A 313 -56.07 -5.84 -23.29
N ALA A 314 -56.53 -4.70 -22.73
CA ALA A 314 -57.90 -4.28 -22.33
C ALA A 314 -58.46 -5.10 -21.13
N ALA A 315 -59.17 -4.54 -20.13
CA ALA A 315 -59.68 -3.17 -19.90
C ALA A 315 -59.36 -2.72 -18.42
N GLU A 316 -59.97 -1.76 -17.70
CA GLU A 316 -61.18 -0.92 -17.91
C GLU A 316 -61.10 0.46 -17.18
N VAL A 317 -62.17 0.95 -16.53
CA VAL A 317 -62.42 2.39 -16.21
C VAL A 317 -63.20 2.58 -14.89
N VAL A 318 -62.88 3.62 -14.09
CA VAL A 318 -63.85 4.44 -13.29
C VAL A 318 -63.32 5.89 -13.17
N ALA A 319 -64.19 6.90 -13.21
CA ALA A 319 -63.85 8.32 -12.96
C ALA A 319 -65.02 9.11 -12.33
N THR A 320 -64.70 10.16 -11.54
CA THR A 320 -65.66 11.17 -11.01
C THR A 320 -64.93 12.52 -10.79
N ALA A 321 -65.66 13.65 -10.67
CA ALA A 321 -65.09 15.00 -10.86
C ALA A 321 -65.58 16.11 -9.89
N VAL A 322 -64.73 17.15 -9.69
CA VAL A 322 -64.98 18.62 -9.79
C VAL A 322 -66.31 19.18 -9.22
N PRO A 323 -66.33 20.18 -8.29
CA PRO A 323 -66.21 21.61 -8.71
C PRO A 323 -65.68 22.72 -7.73
N ALA A 324 -64.99 23.71 -8.33
CA ALA A 324 -65.11 25.20 -8.20
C ALA A 324 -65.06 26.02 -6.85
N THR A 325 -64.01 26.87 -6.71
CA THR A 325 -63.93 28.37 -6.53
C THR A 325 -65.08 29.20 -5.88
N PRO A 326 -64.87 30.42 -5.27
CA PRO A 326 -63.90 31.47 -5.68
C PRO A 326 -63.29 32.44 -4.59
N ASP A 327 -62.54 33.47 -5.08
CA ASP A 327 -62.21 34.81 -4.50
C ASP A 327 -61.29 34.91 -3.22
N ASP A 328 -60.53 36.01 -2.93
CA ASP A 328 -60.44 37.36 -3.52
C ASP A 328 -59.09 38.11 -3.23
N ARG A 329 -58.78 39.18 -4.01
CA ARG A 329 -58.05 40.49 -3.73
C ARG A 329 -56.75 40.55 -2.85
N SER A 330 -55.74 41.43 -3.03
CA SER A 330 -55.48 42.64 -3.89
C SER A 330 -53.94 42.81 -4.11
N VAL A 331 -53.40 43.46 -5.18
CA VAL A 331 -53.10 44.92 -5.39
C VAL A 331 -52.21 45.55 -4.31
N THR A 332 -51.16 46.37 -4.57
CA THR A 332 -50.62 47.01 -5.80
C THR A 332 -49.14 46.53 -6.09
N ASP A 333 -48.14 47.18 -6.73
CA ASP A 333 -47.89 48.51 -7.36
C ASP A 333 -46.74 48.45 -8.43
N GLU A 334 -46.47 49.55 -9.15
CA GLU A 334 -45.28 49.79 -10.02
C GLU A 334 -44.85 51.30 -9.94
N PRO A 335 -43.65 51.77 -10.37
CA PRO A 335 -43.41 52.05 -11.82
C PRO A 335 -41.96 52.10 -12.36
N VAL A 336 -41.81 51.69 -13.64
CA VAL A 336 -41.06 52.32 -14.76
C VAL A 336 -40.06 53.48 -14.48
N VAL A 337 -38.81 53.33 -14.95
CA VAL A 337 -38.07 54.35 -15.74
C VAL A 337 -37.24 53.66 -16.85
N THR A 338 -37.26 54.22 -18.06
CA THR A 338 -36.50 53.77 -19.24
C THR A 338 -35.46 54.81 -19.65
N ASP A 339 -34.25 54.40 -20.09
CA ASP A 339 -33.66 54.89 -21.36
C ASP A 339 -32.42 54.08 -21.82
N SER A 340 -32.01 54.24 -23.08
CA SER A 340 -30.73 53.78 -23.66
C SER A 340 -30.46 54.43 -25.02
N PRO A 341 -29.23 54.93 -25.27
CA PRO A 341 -28.76 54.97 -26.66
C PRO A 341 -27.26 54.72 -26.89
N ARG A 342 -26.98 54.00 -28.00
CA ARG A 342 -25.81 54.12 -28.92
C ARG A 342 -24.44 53.65 -28.42
N ASP A 343 -23.76 52.73 -29.11
CA ASP A 343 -23.26 52.69 -30.52
C ASP A 343 -21.89 53.39 -30.68
N GLU A 344 -20.80 52.62 -30.61
CA GLU A 344 -19.61 52.83 -31.45
C GLU A 344 -19.14 51.48 -32.00
N ALA A 345 -18.80 51.43 -33.29
CA ALA A 345 -18.38 50.21 -33.99
C ALA A 345 -16.87 50.20 -34.25
N SER A 346 -16.20 49.08 -33.95
CA SER A 346 -14.77 48.89 -34.24
C SER A 346 -14.58 47.70 -35.17
N THR A 347 -13.96 47.95 -36.33
CA THR A 347 -13.80 46.96 -37.41
C THR A 347 -12.49 46.18 -37.26
N ALA A 348 -12.58 44.87 -37.03
CA ALA A 348 -11.43 43.97 -37.00
C ALA A 348 -11.63 42.76 -37.93
N ALA A 349 -10.59 42.41 -38.70
CA ALA A 349 -10.64 41.37 -39.72
C ALA A 349 -10.71 39.94 -39.11
N PRO A 350 -11.29 38.95 -39.83
CA PRO A 350 -11.41 37.58 -39.34
C PRO A 350 -10.05 36.90 -39.18
N ARG A 351 -9.54 36.86 -37.96
CA ARG A 351 -8.43 35.96 -37.59
C ARG A 351 -8.98 34.56 -37.40
N VAL A 352 -8.49 33.61 -38.19
CA VAL A 352 -8.72 32.18 -37.93
C VAL A 352 -8.24 31.87 -36.51
N PRO A 353 -9.06 31.22 -35.65
CA PRO A 353 -8.62 30.81 -34.33
C PRO A 353 -7.61 29.66 -34.47
N GLY A 354 -6.33 30.02 -34.58
CA GLY A 354 -5.25 29.08 -34.35
C GLY A 354 -5.42 28.49 -32.96
N ARG A 355 -5.39 27.15 -32.84
CA ARG A 355 -5.47 26.47 -31.56
C ARG A 355 -4.26 26.87 -30.70
N SER A 356 -4.45 27.82 -29.80
CA SER A 356 -3.57 28.00 -28.65
C SER A 356 -3.43 26.63 -27.99
N ARG A 357 -2.19 26.18 -27.78
CA ARG A 357 -1.94 24.94 -27.06
C ARG A 357 -2.52 25.12 -25.66
N THR A 358 -3.42 24.23 -25.27
CA THR A 358 -4.07 24.27 -23.97
C THR A 358 -2.99 24.26 -22.90
N THR A 359 -3.05 25.21 -21.97
CA THR A 359 -2.54 24.96 -20.62
C THR A 359 -3.22 23.70 -20.11
N GLY A 360 -2.47 22.72 -19.61
CA GLY A 360 -3.03 21.46 -19.12
C GLY A 360 -4.08 21.69 -18.03
N ASP A 361 -4.93 20.70 -17.81
CA ASP A 361 -5.88 20.73 -16.70
C ASP A 361 -5.09 20.89 -15.38
N PRO A 362 -5.42 21.89 -14.52
CA PRO A 362 -4.67 22.11 -13.28
C PRO A 362 -4.70 20.88 -12.35
N ASP A 363 -5.76 20.07 -12.37
CA ASP A 363 -5.84 18.84 -11.58
C ASP A 363 -4.94 17.73 -12.19
N GLU A 364 -4.85 17.62 -13.52
CA GLU A 364 -3.90 16.71 -14.20
C GLU A 364 -2.45 17.11 -13.92
N VAL A 365 -2.15 18.41 -13.98
CA VAL A 365 -0.81 18.97 -13.67
C VAL A 365 -0.43 18.70 -12.21
N ALA A 366 -1.37 18.78 -11.26
CA ALA A 366 -1.12 18.42 -9.87
C ALA A 366 -0.82 16.93 -9.70
N VAL A 367 -1.63 16.04 -10.30
CA VAL A 367 -1.47 14.57 -10.17
C VAL A 367 -0.20 14.03 -10.85
N LEU A 368 0.30 14.69 -11.89
CA LEU A 368 1.56 14.34 -12.56
C LEU A 368 2.81 15.04 -11.98
N GLY A 369 2.63 16.14 -11.24
CA GLY A 369 3.71 16.96 -10.68
C GLY A 369 4.44 16.34 -9.49
N ASP A 370 5.40 17.08 -8.92
CA ASP A 370 6.20 16.65 -7.77
C ASP A 370 5.55 16.98 -6.40
N ASP A 371 4.56 17.87 -6.36
CA ASP A 371 3.86 18.26 -5.13
C ASP A 371 2.81 17.21 -4.74
N ALA A 372 3.23 16.29 -3.86
CA ALA A 372 2.37 15.25 -3.30
C ALA A 372 1.16 15.79 -2.50
N GLY A 373 1.26 16.99 -1.92
CA GLY A 373 0.18 17.62 -1.15
C GLY A 373 -0.91 18.16 -2.07
N ALA A 374 -0.52 18.89 -3.12
CA ALA A 374 -1.43 19.32 -4.17
C ALA A 374 -2.09 18.12 -4.87
N ALA A 375 -1.30 17.10 -5.23
CA ALA A 375 -1.81 15.88 -5.83
C ALA A 375 -2.82 15.17 -4.93
N ALA A 376 -2.53 15.00 -3.63
CA ALA A 376 -3.45 14.38 -2.68
C ALA A 376 -4.76 15.18 -2.53
N ALA A 377 -4.70 16.51 -2.50
CA ALA A 377 -5.90 17.35 -2.42
C ALA A 377 -6.83 17.18 -3.65
N VAL A 378 -6.26 16.95 -4.82
CA VAL A 378 -7.01 16.62 -6.05
C VAL A 378 -7.57 15.19 -5.98
N LEU A 379 -6.74 14.22 -5.64
CA LEU A 379 -7.13 12.81 -5.58
C LEU A 379 -8.24 12.54 -4.54
N LEU A 380 -8.18 13.17 -3.36
CA LEU A 380 -9.23 13.07 -2.33
C LEU A 380 -10.56 13.65 -2.82
N ARG A 381 -10.53 14.75 -3.57
CA ARG A 381 -11.73 15.37 -4.18
C ARG A 381 -12.32 14.45 -5.24
N ALA A 382 -11.49 13.96 -6.16
CA ALA A 382 -11.87 13.03 -7.21
C ALA A 382 -12.45 11.71 -6.64
N ARG A 383 -11.84 11.15 -5.58
CA ARG A 383 -12.37 9.95 -4.89
C ARG A 383 -13.81 10.15 -4.42
N LEU A 384 -14.10 11.27 -3.75
CA LEU A 384 -15.45 11.59 -3.27
C LEU A 384 -16.45 11.79 -4.41
N GLU A 385 -15.98 12.18 -5.60
CA GLU A 385 -16.80 12.34 -6.81
C GLU A 385 -17.06 10.98 -7.48
N CYS A 386 -16.02 10.17 -7.70
CA CYS A 386 -16.11 8.79 -8.20
C CYS A 386 -17.08 7.92 -7.37
N LEU A 387 -17.05 8.07 -6.03
CA LEU A 387 -17.94 7.34 -5.11
C LEU A 387 -19.39 7.83 -5.16
N ARG A 388 -19.64 9.12 -5.46
CA ARG A 388 -21.00 9.66 -5.64
C ARG A 388 -21.62 9.23 -6.97
N GLU A 389 -20.81 9.17 -8.03
CA GLU A 389 -21.25 8.67 -9.34
C GLU A 389 -21.31 7.14 -9.42
N ALA A 390 -20.74 6.45 -8.42
CA ALA A 390 -20.57 4.99 -8.37
C ALA A 390 -19.84 4.41 -9.60
N THR A 391 -18.74 5.03 -10.03
CA THR A 391 -18.01 4.70 -11.27
C THR A 391 -16.68 3.95 -11.02
N PRO A 392 -16.61 2.61 -11.16
CA PRO A 392 -15.38 1.84 -10.85
C PRO A 392 -14.15 2.24 -11.67
N ALA A 393 -14.37 2.73 -12.90
CA ALA A 393 -13.29 3.18 -13.79
C ALA A 393 -12.68 4.53 -13.35
N CYS A 394 -13.41 5.33 -12.57
CA CYS A 394 -12.94 6.60 -12.01
C CYS A 394 -11.95 6.34 -10.87
N LEU A 395 -12.29 5.45 -9.94
CA LEU A 395 -11.39 5.05 -8.84
C LEU A 395 -10.06 4.45 -9.34
N ALA A 396 -10.05 3.72 -10.46
CA ALA A 396 -8.82 3.18 -11.04
C ALA A 396 -7.81 4.27 -11.51
N ALA A 397 -8.25 5.53 -11.65
CA ALA A 397 -7.39 6.68 -11.91
C ALA A 397 -6.97 7.45 -10.63
N VAL A 398 -7.55 7.11 -9.47
CA VAL A 398 -7.39 7.83 -8.20
C VAL A 398 -6.65 6.98 -7.15
N ASP A 399 -7.07 5.73 -6.99
CA ASP A 399 -6.50 4.78 -6.03
C ASP A 399 -5.37 3.95 -6.65
N GLN A 400 -4.43 3.51 -5.81
CA GLN A 400 -3.42 2.54 -6.18
C GLN A 400 -4.08 1.16 -6.28
N ALA A 401 -3.93 0.48 -7.42
CA ALA A 401 -4.51 -0.85 -7.62
C ALA A 401 -4.03 -1.85 -6.55
N GLY A 402 -4.96 -2.54 -5.90
CA GLY A 402 -4.70 -3.50 -4.82
C GLY A 402 -4.43 -2.89 -3.44
N SER A 403 -4.50 -1.56 -3.30
CA SER A 403 -4.30 -0.87 -2.01
C SER A 403 -5.49 -1.01 -1.05
N PRO A 404 -5.30 -0.75 0.26
CA PRO A 404 -6.37 -0.77 1.25
C PRO A 404 -7.55 0.15 0.91
N ILE A 405 -7.29 1.35 0.36
CA ILE A 405 -8.37 2.27 -0.02
C ILE A 405 -9.19 1.73 -1.20
N ALA A 406 -8.53 1.23 -2.26
CA ALA A 406 -9.20 0.63 -3.41
C ALA A 406 -10.12 -0.55 -3.03
N LEU A 407 -9.73 -1.35 -2.02
CA LEU A 407 -10.54 -2.46 -1.52
C LEU A 407 -11.76 -1.98 -0.71
N ARG A 408 -11.59 -0.96 0.16
CA ARG A 408 -12.72 -0.38 0.91
C ARG A 408 -13.71 0.30 -0.03
N ASP A 409 -13.22 0.99 -1.04
CA ASP A 409 -14.03 1.75 -1.99
C ASP A 409 -14.77 0.85 -2.98
N ALA A 410 -14.13 -0.22 -3.46
CA ALA A 410 -14.83 -1.29 -4.18
C ALA A 410 -15.99 -1.87 -3.35
N THR A 411 -15.81 -2.02 -2.03
CA THR A 411 -16.89 -2.48 -1.13
C THR A 411 -18.03 -1.45 -1.01
N VAL A 412 -17.75 -0.14 -1.14
CA VAL A 412 -18.78 0.91 -1.17
C VAL A 412 -19.50 0.97 -2.52
N LEU A 413 -18.84 0.59 -3.63
CA LEU A 413 -19.49 0.43 -4.93
C LEU A 413 -20.39 -0.82 -4.99
N ASP A 414 -19.99 -1.91 -4.33
CA ASP A 414 -20.82 -3.13 -4.21
C ASP A 414 -21.99 -2.94 -3.23
N ASP A 415 -21.82 -2.18 -2.15
CA ASP A 415 -22.88 -1.79 -1.20
C ASP A 415 -22.82 -0.29 -0.83
N PRO A 416 -23.58 0.56 -1.55
CA PRO A 416 -23.63 2.00 -1.30
C PRO A 416 -24.17 2.40 0.08
N SER A 417 -24.79 1.50 0.86
CA SER A 417 -25.22 1.83 2.23
C SER A 417 -24.02 2.08 3.16
N LEU A 418 -22.87 1.48 2.85
CA LEU A 418 -21.61 1.63 3.60
C LEU A 418 -20.92 2.98 3.36
N ALA A 419 -21.42 3.81 2.43
CA ALA A 419 -20.81 5.08 2.08
C ALA A 419 -20.71 6.04 3.30
N GLY A 420 -21.72 6.08 4.17
CA GLY A 420 -21.77 6.99 5.32
C GLY A 420 -20.63 6.82 6.32
N GLU A 421 -20.12 5.60 6.49
CA GLU A 421 -19.02 5.30 7.42
C GLU A 421 -17.63 5.38 6.75
N ARG A 422 -17.57 5.31 5.40
CA ARG A 422 -16.33 5.10 4.63
C ARG A 422 -15.98 6.23 3.65
N THR A 423 -16.91 7.17 3.45
CA THR A 423 -16.83 8.25 2.45
C THR A 423 -16.88 9.61 3.13
N PHE A 424 -15.88 9.88 3.97
CA PHE A 424 -15.72 11.14 4.69
C PHE A 424 -14.76 12.10 3.98
N SER A 425 -14.95 13.41 4.18
CA SER A 425 -14.02 14.45 3.78
C SER A 425 -12.78 14.48 4.67
N VAL A 426 -11.62 14.79 4.07
CA VAL A 426 -10.34 14.94 4.76
C VAL A 426 -9.68 16.24 4.32
N GLU A 427 -9.26 17.06 5.28
CA GLU A 427 -8.54 18.32 5.06
C GLU A 427 -7.05 18.12 5.36
N LEU A 428 -6.17 18.37 4.38
CA LEU A 428 -4.72 18.24 4.56
C LEU A 428 -4.16 19.40 5.40
N THR A 429 -3.33 19.12 6.40
CA THR A 429 -2.76 20.13 7.31
C THR A 429 -1.32 20.54 6.97
N GLY A 430 -0.77 20.04 5.86
CA GLY A 430 0.48 20.53 5.26
C GLY A 430 1.78 19.90 5.78
N GLU A 431 1.77 19.23 6.93
CA GLU A 431 2.92 18.43 7.39
C GLU A 431 3.05 17.16 6.52
N SER A 432 4.28 16.79 6.14
CA SER A 432 4.52 15.65 5.24
C SER A 432 5.80 14.88 5.59
N SER A 433 5.79 13.58 5.33
CA SER A 433 6.94 12.69 5.43
C SER A 433 7.06 11.85 4.17
N ALA A 434 8.15 12.02 3.43
CA ALA A 434 8.39 11.38 2.14
C ALA A 434 9.46 10.27 2.25
N THR A 435 9.25 9.12 1.62
CA THR A 435 10.21 8.00 1.57
C THR A 435 9.91 7.11 0.37
N GLY A 436 10.89 6.83 -0.49
CA GLY A 436 10.78 5.81 -1.55
C GLY A 436 9.66 6.02 -2.58
N GLY A 437 9.22 7.26 -2.81
CA GLY A 437 8.07 7.57 -3.66
C GLY A 437 6.70 7.47 -2.98
N ALA A 438 6.64 7.03 -1.72
CA ALA A 438 5.49 7.23 -0.84
C ALA A 438 5.60 8.59 -0.12
N VAL A 439 4.46 9.23 0.14
CA VAL A 439 4.38 10.39 1.03
C VAL A 439 3.18 10.22 1.95
N LEU A 440 3.44 10.31 3.26
CA LEU A 440 2.40 10.40 4.28
C LEU A 440 2.18 11.88 4.62
N LEU A 441 0.93 12.31 4.53
CA LEU A 441 0.50 13.69 4.76
C LEU A 441 -0.34 13.74 6.05
N ALA A 442 -0.09 14.72 6.92
CA ALA A 442 -0.97 14.99 8.05
C ALA A 442 -2.28 15.64 7.58
N ALA A 443 -3.38 15.34 8.27
CA ALA A 443 -4.70 15.79 7.89
C ALA A 443 -5.66 15.85 9.09
N ARG A 444 -6.90 16.29 8.84
CA ARG A 444 -8.05 16.16 9.72
C ARG A 444 -9.22 15.47 9.02
N GLY A 445 -9.84 14.53 9.70
CA GLY A 445 -11.09 13.89 9.28
C GLY A 445 -12.32 14.60 9.83
N PRO A 446 -13.49 13.92 9.87
CA PRO A 446 -14.69 14.39 10.55
C PRO A 446 -14.43 14.87 11.98
N ASP A 447 -15.23 15.85 12.42
CA ASP A 447 -15.18 16.46 13.76
C ASP A 447 -13.80 17.02 14.16
N GLY A 448 -12.91 17.27 13.18
CA GLY A 448 -11.55 17.75 13.41
C GLY A 448 -10.58 16.68 13.93
N LYS A 449 -10.98 15.40 13.95
CA LYS A 449 -10.13 14.29 14.40
C LYS A 449 -8.82 14.23 13.61
N PRO A 450 -7.67 13.92 14.24
CA PRO A 450 -6.41 13.79 13.54
C PRO A 450 -6.50 12.67 12.51
N ALA A 451 -5.98 12.91 11.31
CA ALA A 451 -5.99 11.98 10.19
C ALA A 451 -4.64 11.99 9.48
N SER A 452 -4.40 11.02 8.61
CA SER A 452 -3.29 11.07 7.67
C SER A 452 -3.64 10.40 6.35
N VAL A 453 -2.99 10.84 5.28
CA VAL A 453 -3.26 10.40 3.91
C VAL A 453 -1.95 9.88 3.31
N LEU A 454 -1.94 8.64 2.88
CA LEU A 454 -0.79 8.00 2.25
C LEU A 454 -0.99 7.99 0.73
N VAL A 455 -0.18 8.77 0.02
CA VAL A 455 -0.07 8.72 -1.44
C VAL A 455 1.20 8.01 -1.88
N MET A 456 1.17 7.42 -3.07
CA MET A 456 2.33 6.80 -3.71
C MET A 456 2.46 7.28 -5.15
N ARG A 457 3.68 7.63 -5.55
CA ARG A 457 4.01 7.99 -6.93
C ARG A 457 4.13 6.73 -7.79
N THR A 458 3.54 6.76 -8.97
CA THR A 458 3.57 5.70 -9.97
C THR A 458 4.00 6.26 -11.33
N GLU A 459 4.22 5.40 -12.32
CA GLU A 459 4.43 5.82 -13.72
C GLU A 459 3.27 6.68 -14.28
N ALA A 460 2.07 6.56 -13.69
CA ALA A 460 0.87 7.30 -14.08
C ALA A 460 0.55 8.48 -13.12
N GLY A 461 1.56 8.99 -12.41
CA GLY A 461 1.43 10.06 -11.41
C GLY A 461 1.11 9.54 -10.00
N TRP A 462 0.67 10.43 -9.12
CA TRP A 462 0.29 10.08 -7.75
C TRP A 462 -1.03 9.29 -7.68
N ARG A 463 -1.14 8.42 -6.66
CA ARG A 463 -2.37 7.68 -6.33
C ARG A 463 -2.56 7.61 -4.81
N LEU A 464 -3.81 7.55 -4.34
CA LEU A 464 -4.13 7.24 -2.94
C LEU A 464 -3.80 5.77 -2.64
N ARG A 465 -3.22 5.48 -1.47
CA ARG A 465 -3.00 4.12 -0.98
C ARG A 465 -3.81 3.81 0.28
N ASP A 466 -3.79 4.73 1.25
CA ASP A 466 -4.65 4.64 2.43
C ASP A 466 -4.99 6.04 2.97
N VAL A 467 -6.06 6.12 3.75
CA VAL A 467 -6.55 7.30 4.46
C VAL A 467 -6.91 6.83 5.87
N PHE A 468 -6.15 7.29 6.85
CA PHE A 468 -6.28 6.94 8.26
C PHE A 468 -7.00 8.06 9.01
N VAL A 469 -7.91 7.73 9.92
CA VAL A 469 -8.51 8.67 10.88
C VAL A 469 -8.30 8.11 12.29
N GLY A 470 -7.78 8.92 13.20
CA GLY A 470 -7.63 8.56 14.61
C GLY A 470 -9.00 8.39 15.28
N GLY A 471 -9.17 7.27 15.99
CA GLY A 471 -10.41 6.91 16.69
C GLY A 471 -10.76 7.84 17.85
#